data_AF-A0A2D6FXT2-F1
#
_entry.id   AF-A0A2D6FXT2-F1
#
_cell.length_a   1.000
_cell.length_b   1.000
_cell.length_c   1.000
_cell.angle_alpha   90.00
_cell.angle_beta   90.00
_cell.angle_gamma   90.00
#
_symmetry.space_group_name_H-M   'P 1'
#
loop_
_entity.id
_entity.type
_entity.pdbx_description
1 polymer ?
#
loop_
_entity_poly.entity_id
_entity_poly.type
_entity_poly.pdbx_seq_one_letter_code
_entity_poly.pdbx_strand_id
1 'polypeptide(L)'
;MIIDHRTYTLHPTKMRDWLQLWQAEALPVELQFCNLVGFFKTEIGPLNQVVHMWSYDDLNDRQERRDAMWADPEWLKFVEKNKALDALRNTENKILIPTEFSPIR
;
A
#
# COMPACT_ATOMS: atom_id res chain seq x y z
N MET A 1 5.57 14.27 10.55
CA MET A 1 4.82 13.43 9.61
C MET A 1 5.65 13.12 8.38
N ILE A 2 5.57 11.89 7.87
CA ILE A 2 6.12 11.41 6.61
C ILE A 2 5.04 10.72 5.78
N ILE A 3 5.26 10.60 4.47
CA ILE A 3 4.39 9.83 3.55
C ILE A 3 5.17 8.66 2.96
N ASP A 4 4.67 7.43 3.14
CA ASP A 4 5.17 6.25 2.44
C ASP A 4 4.43 6.12 1.09
N HIS A 5 5.10 6.54 0.01
CA HIS A 5 4.61 6.41 -1.36
C HIS A 5 5.07 5.08 -1.92
N ARG A 6 4.11 4.19 -2.19
CA ARG A 6 4.34 2.84 -2.70
C ARG A 6 3.83 2.72 -4.12
N THR A 7 4.62 2.11 -4.99
CA THR A 7 4.27 1.84 -6.39
C THR A 7 4.47 0.38 -6.69
N TYR A 8 3.39 -0.31 -7.04
CA TYR A 8 3.40 -1.72 -7.39
C TYR A 8 3.11 -1.88 -8.86
N THR A 9 3.98 -2.59 -9.57
CA THR A 9 3.77 -3.00 -10.95
C THR A 9 3.26 -4.42 -10.95
N LEU A 10 2.10 -4.64 -11.56
CA LEU A 10 1.43 -5.92 -11.65
C LEU A 10 1.71 -6.58 -13.00
N HIS A 11 1.58 -7.90 -13.06
CA HIS A 11 1.45 -8.62 -14.32
C HIS A 11 0.20 -8.13 -15.08
N PRO A 12 0.26 -8.03 -16.42
CA PRO A 12 -0.93 -7.74 -17.22
C PRO A 12 -2.09 -8.67 -16.87
N THR A 13 -3.32 -8.19 -17.03
CA THR A 13 -4.59 -8.88 -16.74
C THR A 13 -4.89 -9.21 -15.27
N LYS A 14 -3.93 -9.03 -14.34
CA LYS A 14 -4.11 -9.32 -12.91
C LYS A 14 -4.70 -8.17 -12.08
N MET A 15 -4.76 -6.96 -12.65
CA MET A 15 -5.15 -5.73 -11.93
C MET A 15 -6.49 -5.86 -11.20
N ARG A 16 -7.54 -6.31 -11.89
CA ARG A 16 -8.89 -6.38 -11.30
C ARG A 16 -8.92 -7.32 -10.10
N ASP A 17 -8.38 -8.52 -10.27
CA ASP A 17 -8.44 -9.56 -9.25
C ASP A 17 -7.58 -9.16 -8.02
N TRP A 18 -6.44 -8.51 -8.26
CA TRP A 18 -5.60 -7.98 -7.19
C TRP A 18 -6.27 -6.84 -6.40
N LEU A 19 -6.92 -5.91 -7.09
CA LEU A 19 -7.67 -4.83 -6.43
C LEU A 19 -8.85 -5.36 -5.60
N GLN A 20 -9.56 -6.37 -6.10
CA GLN A 20 -10.64 -7.02 -5.35
C GLN A 20 -10.13 -7.70 -4.08
N LEU A 21 -9.03 -8.46 -4.19
CA LEU A 21 -8.39 -9.09 -3.03
C LEU A 21 -7.91 -8.04 -2.02
N TRP A 22 -7.24 -6.98 -2.50
CA TRP A 22 -6.74 -5.92 -1.63
C TRP A 22 -7.88 -5.21 -0.90
N GLN A 23 -8.92 -4.80 -1.62
CA GLN A 23 -10.05 -4.08 -1.04
C GLN A 23 -10.80 -4.93 0.00
N ALA A 24 -10.96 -6.23 -0.27
CA ALA A 24 -11.69 -7.13 0.61
C ALA A 24 -10.90 -7.53 1.86
N GLU A 25 -9.58 -7.71 1.75
CA GLU A 25 -8.80 -8.39 2.79
C GLU A 25 -7.62 -7.59 3.34
N ALA A 26 -6.93 -6.80 2.51
CA ALA A 26 -5.79 -5.99 2.98
C ALA A 26 -6.28 -4.69 3.62
N LEU A 27 -7.11 -3.94 2.89
CA LEU A 27 -7.50 -2.57 3.26
C LEU A 27 -8.16 -2.49 4.67
N PRO A 28 -9.09 -3.38 5.07
CA PRO A 28 -9.69 -3.31 6.40
C PRO A 28 -8.68 -3.54 7.54
N VAL A 29 -7.61 -4.29 7.30
CA VAL A 29 -6.54 -4.51 8.27
C VAL A 29 -5.61 -3.31 8.28
N GLU A 30 -5.15 -2.85 7.11
CA GLU A 30 -4.26 -1.68 7.00
C GLU A 30 -4.86 -0.44 7.67
N LEU A 31 -6.16 -0.19 7.50
CA LEU A 31 -6.84 0.97 8.09
C LEU A 31 -6.93 0.94 9.63
N GLN A 32 -6.64 -0.20 10.28
CA GLN A 32 -6.52 -0.27 11.74
C GLN A 32 -5.18 0.27 12.23
N PHE A 33 -4.15 0.23 11.40
CA PHE A 33 -2.76 0.57 11.78
C PHE A 33 -2.25 1.84 11.08
N CYS A 34 -2.68 2.07 9.83
CA CYS A 34 -2.09 3.05 8.93
C CYS A 34 -3.17 4.01 8.39
N ASN A 35 -2.76 5.25 8.14
CA ASN A 35 -3.65 6.29 7.63
C ASN A 35 -3.53 6.41 6.11
N LEU A 36 -4.57 5.98 5.38
CA LEU A 36 -4.61 6.05 3.92
C LEU A 36 -4.75 7.50 3.44
N VAL A 37 -3.79 7.95 2.63
CA VAL A 37 -3.83 9.27 1.98
C VAL A 37 -4.47 9.17 0.60
N GLY A 38 -4.20 8.09 -0.13
CA GLY A 38 -4.80 7.84 -1.44
C GLY A 38 -4.37 6.52 -2.04
N PHE A 39 -5.20 5.99 -2.94
CA PHE A 39 -5.00 4.72 -3.63
C PHE A 39 -5.46 4.86 -5.08
N PHE A 40 -4.58 4.59 -6.03
CA PHE A 40 -4.75 4.92 -7.44
C PHE A 40 -4.27 3.79 -8.34
N LYS A 41 -4.84 3.70 -9.54
CA LYS A 41 -4.26 2.96 -10.66
C LYS A 41 -3.74 3.96 -11.69
N THR A 42 -2.63 3.64 -12.36
CA THR A 42 -2.11 4.50 -13.44
C THR A 42 -2.95 4.33 -14.70
N GLU A 43 -3.57 5.42 -15.16
CA GLU A 43 -4.35 5.44 -16.41
C GLU A 43 -3.48 5.82 -17.63
N ILE A 44 -2.60 6.80 -17.48
CA ILE A 44 -1.64 7.25 -18.50
C ILE A 44 -0.24 7.27 -17.88
N GLY A 45 0.74 6.63 -18.53
CA GLY A 45 2.11 6.44 -18.01
C GLY A 45 2.50 4.96 -17.95
N PRO A 46 3.30 4.53 -16.96
CA PRO A 46 3.59 3.12 -16.76
C PRO A 46 2.32 2.36 -16.35
N LEU A 47 1.76 1.58 -17.28
CA LEU A 47 0.52 0.83 -17.09
C LEU A 47 0.71 -0.37 -16.15
N ASN A 48 -0.42 -0.97 -15.75
CA ASN A 48 -0.47 -2.06 -14.77
C ASN A 48 0.16 -1.66 -13.41
N GLN A 49 0.14 -0.37 -13.07
CA GLN A 49 0.65 0.12 -11.80
C GLN A 49 -0.48 0.56 -10.87
N VAL A 50 -0.27 0.25 -9.59
CA VAL A 50 -1.02 0.81 -8.47
C VAL A 50 -0.08 1.73 -7.69
N VAL A 51 -0.58 2.91 -7.34
CA VAL A 51 0.11 3.87 -6.48
C VAL A 51 -0.72 4.08 -5.24
N HIS A 52 -0.13 3.91 -4.06
CA HIS A 52 -0.83 4.15 -2.81
C HIS A 52 0.08 4.85 -1.80
N MET A 53 -0.52 5.71 -0.99
CA MET A 53 0.19 6.62 -0.10
C MET A 53 -0.37 6.49 1.32
N TRP A 54 0.51 6.34 2.28
CA TRP A 54 0.18 6.20 3.70
C TRP A 54 0.91 7.27 4.52
N SER A 55 0.23 7.84 5.51
CA SER A 55 0.82 8.83 6.42
C SER A 55 1.21 8.20 7.76
N TYR A 56 2.32 8.68 8.31
CA TYR A 56 2.90 8.28 9.60
C TYR A 56 3.50 9.49 10.29
N ASP A 57 3.58 9.47 11.62
CA ASP A 57 4.15 10.61 12.38
C ASP A 57 5.64 10.77 12.11
N ASP A 58 6.38 9.65 12.11
CA ASP A 58 7.79 9.55 11.75
C ASP A 58 8.16 8.11 11.31
N LEU A 59 9.46 7.82 11.18
CA LEU A 59 9.93 6.49 10.77
C LEU A 59 9.77 5.42 11.86
N ASN A 60 9.78 5.80 13.14
CA ASN A 60 9.60 4.87 14.25
C ASN A 60 8.11 4.48 14.35
N ASP A 61 7.21 5.47 14.31
CA ASP A 61 5.76 5.25 14.23
C ASP A 61 5.39 4.34 13.04
N ARG A 62 6.00 4.59 11.88
CA ARG A 62 5.85 3.72 10.71
C ARG A 62 6.32 2.29 11.00
N GLN A 63 7.46 2.12 11.65
CA GLN A 63 7.99 0.79 11.96
C GLN A 63 7.06 0.04 12.92
N GLU A 64 6.66 0.67 14.02
CA GLU A 64 5.77 0.09 15.03
C GLU A 64 4.42 -0.34 14.44
N ARG A 65 3.76 0.53 13.66
CA ARG A 65 2.48 0.21 13.01
C ARG A 65 2.60 -0.91 12.00
N ARG A 66 3.69 -0.93 11.22
CA ARG A 66 3.93 -2.03 10.26
C ARG A 66 4.21 -3.34 10.98
N ASP A 67 4.98 -3.33 12.07
CA ASP A 67 5.25 -4.53 12.85
C ASP A 67 3.97 -5.08 13.49
N ALA A 68 3.12 -4.21 14.05
CA ALA A 68 1.81 -4.59 14.56
C ALA A 68 0.91 -5.20 13.47
N MET A 69 0.88 -4.59 12.28
CA MET A 69 0.14 -5.13 11.13
C MET A 69 0.69 -6.50 10.68
N TRP A 70 2.01 -6.69 10.66
CA TRP A 70 2.63 -7.99 10.32
C TRP A 70 2.43 -9.07 11.39
N ALA A 71 2.06 -8.70 12.61
CA ALA A 71 1.65 -9.62 13.66
C ALA A 71 0.16 -10.01 13.58
N ASP A 72 -0.66 -9.30 12.78
CA ASP A 72 -2.09 -9.57 12.65
C ASP A 72 -2.34 -10.84 11.81
N PRO A 73 -3.07 -11.85 12.33
CA PRO A 73 -3.39 -13.07 11.58
C PRO A 73 -4.18 -12.84 10.29
N GLU A 74 -5.05 -11.82 10.24
CA GLU A 74 -5.82 -11.48 9.04
C GLU A 74 -4.91 -10.90 7.95
N TRP A 75 -3.88 -10.13 8.33
CA TRP A 75 -2.86 -9.69 7.40
C TRP A 75 -2.11 -10.88 6.78
N LEU A 76 -1.73 -11.86 7.60
CA LEU A 76 -1.03 -13.07 7.13
C LEU A 76 -1.90 -13.90 6.18
N LYS A 77 -3.22 -13.99 6.41
CA LYS A 77 -4.15 -14.64 5.48
C LYS A 77 -4.19 -13.92 4.12
N PHE A 78 -4.25 -12.59 4.13
CA PHE A 78 -4.15 -11.80 2.90
C PHE A 78 -2.83 -12.07 2.18
N VAL A 79 -1.69 -12.10 2.89
CA VAL A 79 -0.36 -12.34 2.31
C VAL A 79 -0.29 -13.67 1.57
N GLU A 80 -0.82 -14.75 2.16
CA GLU A 80 -0.86 -16.07 1.52
C GLU A 80 -1.70 -16.06 0.23
N LYS A 81 -2.87 -15.41 0.24
CA LYS A 81 -3.70 -15.28 -0.97
C LYS A 81 -3.06 -14.39 -2.03
N ASN A 82 -2.43 -13.30 -1.61
CA ASN A 82 -1.72 -12.39 -2.50
C ASN A 82 -0.53 -13.10 -3.19
N LYS A 83 0.18 -13.96 -2.45
CA LYS A 83 1.23 -14.84 -2.98
C LYS A 83 0.67 -15.84 -3.99
N ALA A 84 -0.45 -16.50 -3.67
CA ALA A 84 -1.10 -17.44 -4.59
C ALA A 84 -1.63 -16.78 -5.87
N LEU A 85 -2.09 -15.52 -5.79
CA LEU A 85 -2.57 -14.77 -6.95
C LEU A 85 -1.43 -14.43 -7.94
N ASP A 86 -0.21 -14.29 -7.43
CA ASP A 86 1.03 -14.02 -8.16
C ASP A 86 0.88 -12.85 -9.14
N ALA A 87 0.29 -11.75 -8.64
CA ALA A 87 0.00 -10.58 -9.45
C ALA A 87 1.16 -9.57 -9.51
N LEU A 88 2.04 -9.54 -8.51
CA LEU A 88 3.06 -8.50 -8.35
C LEU A 88 4.32 -8.86 -9.13
N ARG A 89 4.75 -7.97 -10.04
CA ARG A 89 5.99 -8.08 -10.80
C ARG A 89 7.13 -7.30 -10.17
N ASN A 90 6.86 -6.09 -9.71
CA ASN A 90 7.84 -5.23 -9.05
C ASN A 90 7.14 -4.38 -7.99
N THR A 91 7.82 -4.13 -6.87
CA THR A 91 7.34 -3.24 -5.83
C THR A 91 8.44 -2.28 -5.42
N GLU A 92 8.10 -1.03 -5.22
CA GLU A 92 9.02 -0.01 -4.71
C GLU A 92 8.28 0.92 -3.76
N ASN A 93 9.04 1.55 -2.86
CA ASN A 93 8.51 2.62 -2.04
C ASN A 93 9.56 3.69 -1.76
N LYS A 94 9.08 4.89 -1.41
CA LYS A 94 9.89 6.04 -1.03
C LYS A 94 9.20 6.81 0.08
N ILE A 95 10.01 7.34 0.99
CA ILE A 95 9.55 8.22 2.06
C ILE A 95 9.61 9.66 1.57
N LEU A 96 8.48 10.35 1.62
CA LEU A 96 8.35 11.74 1.24
C LEU A 96 8.14 12.59 2.49
N ILE A 97 8.77 13.76 2.49
CA ILE A 97 8.54 14.80 3.50
C ILE A 97 7.70 15.88 2.84
N PRO A 98 6.48 16.17 3.35
CA PRO A 98 5.68 17.27 2.81
C PRO A 98 6.40 18.62 2.97
N THR A 99 6.30 19.48 1.96
CA THR A 99 6.74 20.87 2.08
C THR A 99 5.75 21.69 2.92
N GLU A 100 6.15 22.87 3.39
CA GLU A 100 5.32 23.72 4.27
C GLU A 100 3.94 24.10 3.69
N PHE A 101 3.85 24.22 2.36
CA PHE A 101 2.63 24.55 1.64
C PHE A 101 1.87 23.32 1.11
N SER A 102 2.33 22.10 1.41
CA SER A 102 1.61 20.89 1.07
C SER A 102 0.26 20.85 1.81
N PRO A 103 -0.85 20.58 1.12
CA PRO A 103 -2.15 20.36 1.78
C PRO A 103 -2.21 19.03 2.53
N ILE A 104 -1.34 18.08 2.17
CA ILE A 104 -1.15 16.80 2.87
C ILE A 104 -0.12 17.04 3.98
N ARG A 105 -0.51 16.84 5.25
CA ARG A 105 0.24 17.14 6.48
C ARG A 105 -0.02 16.10 7.57
#